data_AF-A0A849DY53-F1
#
_entry.id   AF-A0A849DY53-F1
#
_cell.length_a   1.000
_cell.length_b   1.000
_cell.length_c   1.000
_cell.angle_alpha   90.00
_cell.angle_beta   90.00
_cell.angle_gamma   90.00
#
_symmetry.space_group_name_H-M   'P 1'
#
loop_
_entity.id
_entity.type
_entity.pdbx_description
1 polymer ?
#
loop_
_entity_poly.entity_id
_entity_poly.type
_entity_poly.pdbx_seq_one_letter_code
_entity_poly.pdbx_strand_id
1 'polypeptide(L)'
;MPKSLDAWLDFIQAQHPADIELGLDRSRKVFNRLIELPLKSQTITVAGTNGKGTTVAMLESLASVNNLSVVSFTSPHLFDYRERIK
;
A
#
# COMPACT_ATOMS: atom_id res chain seq x y z
N MET A 1 16.62 15.57 0.82
CA MET A 1 15.38 14.79 0.71
C MET A 1 14.51 15.42 -0.39
N PRO A 2 13.87 14.63 -1.26
CA PRO A 2 12.90 15.15 -2.23
C PRO A 2 11.80 15.95 -1.52
N LYS A 3 11.27 16.97 -2.21
CA LYS A 3 10.29 17.93 -1.64
C LYS A 3 8.92 17.91 -2.31
N SER A 4 8.76 17.18 -3.40
CA SER A 4 7.48 16.99 -4.12
C SER A 4 7.21 15.50 -4.31
N LEU A 5 5.95 15.17 -4.61
CA LEU A 5 5.56 13.80 -4.94
C LEU A 5 6.37 13.29 -6.13
N ASP A 6 6.43 14.05 -7.23
CA ASP A 6 7.14 13.65 -8.44
C ASP A 6 8.63 13.38 -8.17
N ALA A 7 9.30 14.27 -7.43
CA ALA A 7 10.70 14.07 -7.07
C ALA A 7 10.93 12.84 -6.17
N TRP A 8 9.94 12.49 -5.33
CA TRP A 8 9.97 11.24 -4.58
C TRP A 8 9.77 10.02 -5.48
N LEU A 9 8.85 10.11 -6.45
CA LEU A 9 8.59 9.03 -7.40
C LEU A 9 9.82 8.76 -8.29
N ASP A 10 10.47 9.81 -8.80
CA ASP A 10 11.71 9.70 -9.56
C ASP A 10 12.82 9.03 -8.72
N PHE A 11 12.96 9.47 -7.47
CA PHE A 11 13.98 8.93 -6.57
C PHE A 11 13.77 7.43 -6.31
N ILE A 12 12.55 6.97 -6.02
CA ILE A 12 12.29 5.55 -5.73
C ILE A 12 12.34 4.67 -6.98
N GLN A 13 11.94 5.19 -8.15
CA GLN A 13 12.03 4.47 -9.42
C GLN A 13 13.49 4.25 -9.83
N ALA A 14 14.39 5.17 -9.51
CA ALA A 14 15.82 4.98 -9.76
C ALA A 14 16.46 3.85 -8.91
N GLN A 15 15.81 3.38 -7.84
CA GLN A 15 16.37 2.39 -6.91
C GLN A 15 16.14 0.93 -7.33
N HIS A 16 15.76 0.66 -8.59
CA HIS A 16 15.42 -0.68 -9.06
C HIS A 16 16.57 -1.70 -8.84
N PRO A 17 16.36 -2.74 -8.01
CA PRO A 17 17.11 -3.97 -8.15
C PRO A 17 16.67 -4.62 -9.46
N ALA A 18 17.62 -5.11 -10.26
CA ALA A 18 17.32 -5.74 -11.56
C ALA A 18 16.36 -6.95 -11.44
N ASP A 19 16.26 -7.55 -10.24
CA ASP A 19 15.40 -8.69 -9.93
C ASP A 19 14.47 -8.40 -8.74
N ILE A 20 13.25 -8.97 -8.78
CA ILE A 20 12.33 -8.96 -7.64
C ILE A 20 12.89 -9.87 -6.55
N GLU A 21 13.53 -9.27 -5.55
CA GLU A 21 13.94 -9.97 -4.34
C GLU A 21 12.72 -10.18 -3.42
N LEU A 22 12.20 -11.41 -3.41
CA LEU A 22 11.16 -11.81 -2.47
C LEU A 22 11.74 -11.99 -1.07
N GLY A 23 11.02 -11.50 -0.06
CA GLY A 23 11.41 -11.61 1.34
C GLY A 23 10.90 -10.42 2.15
N LEU A 24 10.80 -10.59 3.47
CA LEU A 24 10.30 -9.55 4.37
C LEU A 24 11.39 -8.96 5.28
N ASP A 25 12.63 -9.43 5.21
CA ASP A 25 13.66 -9.04 6.18
C ASP A 25 14.06 -7.57 6.06
N ARG A 26 14.25 -7.07 4.83
CA ARG A 26 14.61 -5.66 4.59
C ARG A 26 13.48 -4.72 5.04
N SER A 27 12.25 -4.99 4.64
CA SER A 27 11.09 -4.17 4.99
C SER A 27 10.75 -4.25 6.49
N ARG A 28 10.86 -5.43 7.11
CA ARG A 28 10.63 -5.62 8.56
C ARG A 28 11.61 -4.84 9.42
N LYS A 29 12.90 -4.77 9.03
CA LYS A 29 13.91 -3.94 9.72
C LYS A 29 13.53 -2.46 9.71
N VAL A 30 13.02 -1.96 8.59
CA VAL A 30 12.57 -0.56 8.49
C VAL A 30 11.29 -0.35 9.29
N PHE A 31 10.31 -1.25 9.17
CA PHE A 31 9.06 -1.19 9.92
C PHE A 31 9.29 -1.11 11.43
N ASN A 32 10.13 -2.00 11.99
CA ASN A 32 10.43 -2.04 13.42
C ASN A 32 11.17 -0.77 13.92
N ARG A 33 11.81 -0.01 13.03
CA ARG A 33 12.46 1.27 13.39
C ARG A 33 11.51 2.46 13.31
N LEU A 34 10.52 2.41 12.43
CA LEU A 34 9.58 3.51 12.20
C LEU A 34 8.33 3.43 13.06
N ILE A 35 7.86 2.21 13.35
CA ILE A 35 6.60 1.96 14.02
C ILE A 35 6.89 1.39 15.41
N GLU A 36 6.77 2.23 16.43
CA GLU A 36 7.02 1.87 17.83
C GLU A 36 5.85 1.13 18.49
N LEU A 37 4.64 1.18 17.90
CA LEU A 37 3.42 0.61 18.46
C LEU A 37 2.65 -0.23 17.43
N PRO A 38 1.96 -1.31 17.84
CA PRO A 38 1.13 -2.08 16.93
C PRO A 38 0.02 -1.19 16.34
N LEU A 39 -0.20 -1.32 15.03
CA LEU A 39 -1.34 -0.71 14.38
C LEU A 39 -2.63 -1.25 15.03
N LYS A 40 -3.44 -0.35 15.60
CA LYS A 40 -4.67 -0.72 16.33
C LYS A 40 -5.87 -0.97 15.41
N SER A 41 -5.68 -1.02 14.09
CA SER A 41 -6.75 -1.21 13.12
C SER A 41 -6.93 -2.68 12.74
N GLN A 42 -8.19 -3.09 12.57
CA GLN A 42 -8.51 -4.37 11.96
C GLN A 42 -8.02 -4.37 10.50
N THR A 43 -7.20 -5.35 10.13
CA THR A 43 -6.58 -5.43 8.80
C THR A 43 -7.09 -6.65 8.04
N ILE A 44 -7.50 -6.44 6.79
CA ILE A 44 -7.87 -7.50 5.84
C ILE A 44 -6.83 -7.52 4.72
N THR A 45 -6.18 -8.67 4.49
CA THR A 45 -5.22 -8.84 3.39
C THR A 45 -5.85 -9.68 2.27
N VAL A 46 -5.91 -9.10 1.06
CA VAL A 46 -6.49 -9.76 -0.12
C VAL A 46 -5.38 -10.20 -1.08
N ALA A 47 -5.17 -11.51 -1.19
CA ALA A 47 -4.22 -12.11 -2.13
C ALA A 47 -4.97 -12.88 -3.24
N GLY A 48 -4.28 -13.14 -4.37
CA GLY A 48 -4.83 -13.92 -5.48
C GLY A 48 -4.33 -13.43 -6.85
N THR A 49 -4.60 -14.20 -7.90
CA THR A 49 -4.19 -13.84 -9.27
C THR A 49 -5.05 -12.70 -9.82
N ASN A 50 -6.37 -12.85 -9.75
CA ASN A 50 -7.35 -11.88 -10.27
C ASN A 50 -8.31 -11.42 -9.16
N GLY A 51 -9.03 -10.31 -9.39
CA GLY A 51 -10.12 -9.86 -8.52
C GLY A 51 -9.71 -9.12 -7.24
N LYS A 52 -8.42 -9.03 -6.89
CA LYS A 52 -7.95 -8.35 -5.67
C LYS A 52 -8.49 -6.92 -5.52
N GLY A 53 -8.33 -6.10 -6.56
CA GLY A 53 -8.77 -4.70 -6.55
C GLY A 53 -10.30 -4.57 -6.43
N THR A 54 -11.05 -5.41 -7.15
CA THR A 54 -12.52 -5.42 -7.07
C THR A 54 -13.01 -5.90 -5.70
N THR A 55 -12.35 -6.88 -5.08
CA THR A 55 -12.67 -7.33 -3.73
C THR A 55 -12.41 -6.24 -2.70
N VAL A 56 -11.28 -5.52 -2.80
CA VAL A 56 -11.00 -4.37 -1.93
C VAL A 56 -12.08 -3.29 -2.09
N ALA A 57 -12.44 -2.94 -3.33
CA ALA A 57 -13.51 -1.96 -3.59
C ALA A 57 -14.87 -2.39 -3.01
N MET A 58 -15.20 -3.68 -3.05
CA MET A 58 -16.40 -4.21 -2.40
C MET A 58 -16.34 -4.07 -0.87
N LEU A 59 -15.19 -4.36 -0.26
CA LEU A 59 -14.98 -4.21 1.18
C LEU A 59 -15.06 -2.74 1.62
N GLU A 60 -14.48 -1.82 0.84
CA GLU A 60 -14.59 -0.38 1.07
C GLU A 60 -16.06 0.08 1.04
N SER A 61 -16.80 -0.35 0.01
CA SER A 61 -18.24 -0.03 -0.11
C SER A 61 -19.02 -0.56 1.10
N LEU A 62 -18.78 -1.81 1.51
CA LEU A 62 -19.39 -2.41 2.70
C LEU A 62 -19.03 -1.65 3.99
N ALA A 63 -17.77 -1.26 4.16
CA ALA A 63 -17.34 -0.48 5.33
C ALA A 63 -18.01 0.90 5.35
N SER A 64 -18.09 1.56 4.20
CA SER A 64 -18.72 2.88 4.04
C SER A 64 -20.21 2.84 4.39
N VAL A 65 -20.97 1.85 3.90
CA VAL A 65 -22.41 1.75 4.24
C VAL A 65 -22.66 1.42 5.71
N ASN A 66 -21.65 0.87 6.41
CA ASN A 66 -21.68 0.62 7.84
C ASN A 66 -21.07 1.77 8.67
N ASN A 67 -20.79 2.93 8.05
CA ASN A 67 -20.20 4.11 8.70
C ASN A 67 -18.86 3.83 9.41
N LEU A 68 -18.06 2.90 8.88
CA LEU A 68 -16.73 2.61 9.38
C LEU A 68 -15.70 3.51 8.68
N SER A 69 -14.70 3.96 9.44
CA SER A 69 -13.50 4.56 8.85
C SER A 69 -12.65 3.43 8.26
N VAL A 70 -12.38 3.54 6.96
CA VAL A 70 -11.61 2.56 6.19
C VAL A 70 -10.51 3.29 5.42
N VAL A 71 -9.38 2.62 5.28
CA VAL A 71 -8.31 2.98 4.34
C VAL A 71 -7.97 1.75 3.54
N SER A 72 -7.73 1.89 2.25
CA SER A 72 -7.34 0.80 1.38
C SER A 72 -6.00 1.05 0.70
N PHE A 73 -5.30 -0.04 0.40
CA PHE A 73 -4.08 -0.04 -0.39
C PHE A 73 -4.25 -0.96 -1.60
N THR A 74 -4.04 -0.42 -2.80
CA THR A 74 -4.15 -1.17 -4.05
C THR A 74 -2.99 -0.88 -5.00
N SER A 75 -2.70 -1.82 -5.91
CA SER A 75 -1.67 -1.66 -6.93
C SER A 75 -1.96 -2.55 -8.16
N PRO A 76 -1.59 -2.15 -9.39
CA PRO A 76 -0.99 -0.84 -9.74
C PRO A 76 -2.02 0.30 -9.71
N HIS A 77 -1.59 1.51 -10.08
CA HIS A 77 -2.46 2.64 -10.38
C HIS A 77 -2.63 2.77 -11.91
N LEU A 78 -3.67 3.46 -12.38
CA LEU A 78 -3.91 3.67 -13.81
C LEU A 78 -3.41 5.03 -14.30
N PHE A 79 -3.71 6.12 -13.59
CA PHE A 79 -3.37 7.49 -14.01
C PHE A 79 -2.52 8.23 -12.98
N ASP A 80 -2.80 8.03 -11.69
CA ASP A 80 -2.17 8.77 -10.61
C ASP A 80 -1.68 7.84 -9.49
N TYR A 81 -0.44 8.05 -9.02
CA TYR A 81 0.13 7.28 -7.92
C TYR A 81 -0.75 7.30 -6.66
N ARG A 82 -1.46 8.40 -6.42
CA ARG A 82 -2.37 8.59 -5.28
C ARG A 82 -3.54 7.60 -5.29
N GLU A 83 -3.90 7.02 -6.43
CA GLU A 83 -4.93 5.96 -6.51
C GLU A 83 -4.61 4.74 -5.62
N ARG A 84 -3.34 4.54 -5.29
CA ARG A 84 -2.90 3.39 -4.48
C ARG A 84 -3.32 3.46 -3.02
N ILE A 85 -3.68 4.63 -2.50
CA ILE A 85 -4.10 4.83 -1.10
C ILE A 85 -5.41 5.63 -1.12
N LYS A 86 -6.50 5.02 -0.63
CA LYS A 86 -7.82 5.64 -0.57
C LYS A 86 -8.39 5.56 0.83
#